data_AF-A0A7S3SJN1-F1
#
_entry.id   AF-A0A7S3SJN1-F1
#
_cell.length_a   1.000
_cell.length_b   1.000
_cell.length_c   1.000
_cell.angle_alpha   90.00
_cell.angle_beta   90.00
_cell.angle_gamma   90.00
#
_symmetry.space_group_name_H-M   'P 1'
#
loop_
_entity.id
_entity.type
_entity.pdbx_description
1 polymer ?
#
loop_
_entity_poly.entity_id
_entity_poly.type
_entity_poly.pdbx_seq_one_letter_code
_entity_poly.pdbx_strand_id
1 'polypeptide(L)'
;DVITEVPLGRWEHADVYDSAPNSWQQQPPKTNCKHASFCDGIELFDAKLFGLSVAEVKGMDPSQRQVLETTYDALFRSGMKKSTLTNSSCGMYVGLGQTEWNYAERSADMGIFGATGGAPSICAGRLSF
;
A
#
# COMPACT_ATOMS: atom_id res chain seq x y z
N ASP A 1 -22.87 -4.12 5.21
CA ASP A 1 -21.97 -3.17 5.88
C ASP A 1 -20.56 -3.75 5.82
N VAL A 2 -19.54 -2.94 5.49
CA VAL A 2 -18.12 -3.37 5.36
C VAL A 2 -17.22 -2.76 6.43
N ILE A 3 -17.82 -2.02 7.37
CA ILE A 3 -17.11 -1.37 8.46
C ILE A 3 -16.88 -2.41 9.57
N THR A 4 -15.64 -2.51 10.06
CA THR A 4 -15.26 -3.37 11.17
C THR A 4 -14.51 -2.57 12.22
N GLU A 5 -14.34 -3.16 13.41
CA GLU A 5 -13.34 -2.63 14.35
C GLU A 5 -11.92 -2.80 13.75
N VAL A 6 -10.98 -1.98 14.22
CA VAL A 6 -9.57 -2.06 13.81
C VAL A 6 -9.01 -3.45 14.14
N PRO A 7 -8.53 -4.22 13.14
CA PRO A 7 -7.97 -5.55 13.38
C PRO A 7 -6.67 -5.48 14.18
N LEU A 8 -6.47 -6.43 15.10
CA LEU A 8 -5.23 -6.56 15.88
C LEU A 8 -3.97 -6.68 15.01
N GLY A 9 -4.10 -7.26 13.82
CA GLY A 9 -2.98 -7.39 12.86
C GLY A 9 -2.54 -6.07 12.22
N ARG A 10 -3.19 -4.94 12.51
CA ARG A 10 -2.82 -3.61 12.00
C ARG A 10 -1.99 -2.84 13.00
N TRP A 11 -2.56 -2.59 14.18
CA TRP A 11 -1.90 -1.99 15.34
C TRP A 11 -2.75 -2.25 16.59
N GLU A 12 -2.15 -2.07 17.77
CA GLU A 12 -2.87 -2.13 19.04
C GLU A 12 -3.74 -0.87 19.23
N HIS A 13 -4.98 -0.92 18.77
CA HIS A 13 -5.88 0.24 18.78
C HIS A 13 -6.23 0.71 20.20
N ALA A 14 -6.14 -0.17 21.19
CA ALA A 14 -6.38 0.16 22.60
C ALA A 14 -5.43 1.24 23.14
N ASP A 15 -4.20 1.34 22.60
CA ASP A 15 -3.20 2.31 23.05
C ASP A 15 -3.57 3.76 22.65
N VAL A 16 -4.33 3.91 21.56
CA VAL A 16 -4.69 5.20 20.96
C VAL A 16 -6.17 5.55 21.09
N TYR A 17 -7.00 4.63 21.61
CA TYR A 17 -8.45 4.79 21.72
C TYR A 17 -8.90 5.38 23.06
N ASP A 18 -9.85 6.31 23.00
CA ASP A 18 -10.65 6.76 24.15
C ASP A 18 -12.02 7.25 23.68
N SER A 19 -13.09 6.72 24.28
CA SER A 19 -14.48 7.08 23.94
C SER A 19 -14.88 8.53 24.28
N ALA A 20 -14.08 9.27 25.06
CA ALA A 20 -14.36 10.64 25.44
C ALA A 20 -14.41 11.59 24.21
N PRO A 21 -15.43 12.46 24.06
CA PRO A 21 -15.53 13.37 22.91
C PRO A 21 -14.35 14.34 22.73
N ASN A 22 -13.63 14.62 23.81
CA ASN A 22 -12.45 15.49 23.85
C ASN A 22 -11.13 14.70 23.97
N SER A 23 -11.12 13.40 23.60
CA SER A 23 -9.93 12.54 23.60
C SER A 23 -8.75 13.14 22.83
N TRP A 24 -9.03 13.93 21.80
CA TRP A 24 -8.04 14.65 20.98
C TRP A 24 -7.26 15.75 21.73
N GLN A 25 -7.74 16.20 22.90
CA GLN A 25 -7.07 17.20 23.74
C GLN A 25 -6.06 16.58 24.73
N GLN A 26 -6.04 15.25 24.85
CA GLN A 26 -5.08 14.54 25.72
C GLN A 26 -3.65 14.66 25.17
N GLN A 27 -2.67 14.31 26.01
CA GLN A 27 -1.25 14.28 25.65
C GLN A 27 -0.66 12.90 25.99
N PRO A 28 -0.41 12.01 25.01
CA PRO A 28 -0.65 12.18 23.56
C PRO A 28 -2.15 12.18 23.19
N PRO A 29 -2.51 12.73 22.01
CA PRO A 29 -3.90 12.76 21.55
C PRO A 29 -4.44 11.35 21.28
N LYS A 30 -5.73 11.12 21.57
CA LYS A 30 -6.42 9.85 21.35
C LYS A 30 -7.61 9.98 20.39
N THR A 31 -7.95 8.90 19.70
CA THR A 31 -9.13 8.80 18.81
C THR A 31 -10.33 8.21 19.55
N ASN A 32 -11.52 8.75 19.28
CA ASN A 32 -12.79 8.17 19.74
C ASN A 32 -13.46 7.29 18.68
N CYS A 33 -12.84 7.13 17.51
CA CYS A 33 -13.30 6.25 16.44
C CYS A 33 -12.50 4.94 16.46
N LYS A 34 -13.21 3.81 16.55
CA LYS A 34 -12.65 2.45 16.51
C LYS A 34 -13.06 1.63 15.28
N HIS A 35 -13.84 2.23 14.38
CA HIS A 35 -14.41 1.57 13.23
C HIS A 35 -13.84 2.13 11.93
N ALA A 36 -13.43 1.25 11.02
CA ALA A 36 -12.92 1.61 9.70
C ALA A 36 -13.16 0.46 8.69
N SER A 37 -12.91 0.72 7.42
CA SER A 37 -12.90 -0.31 6.38
C SER A 37 -11.47 -0.71 6.04
N PHE A 38 -11.20 -2.01 5.93
CA PHE A 38 -9.87 -2.53 5.64
C PHE A 38 -9.91 -3.39 4.37
N CYS A 39 -8.86 -3.29 3.55
CA CYS A 39 -8.63 -4.24 2.47
C CYS A 39 -8.11 -5.54 3.06
N ASP A 40 -8.79 -6.64 2.73
CA ASP A 40 -8.34 -7.98 3.10
C ASP A 40 -7.13 -8.39 2.27
N GLY A 41 -6.20 -9.13 2.88
CA GLY A 41 -5.00 -9.61 2.20
C GLY A 41 -4.07 -8.52 1.65
N ILE A 42 -4.11 -7.29 2.17
CA ILE A 42 -3.30 -6.15 1.67
C ILE A 42 -1.78 -6.42 1.68
N GLU A 43 -1.33 -7.39 2.49
CA GLU A 43 0.07 -7.79 2.59
C GLU A 43 0.48 -8.85 1.56
N LEU A 44 -0.49 -9.47 0.88
CA LEU A 44 -0.24 -10.48 -0.15
C LEU A 44 0.27 -9.80 -1.43
N PHE A 45 1.27 -10.41 -2.06
CA PHE A 45 1.81 -9.96 -3.33
C PHE A 45 2.63 -11.05 -4.02
N ASP A 46 2.41 -11.28 -5.33
CA ASP A 46 3.22 -12.22 -6.11
C ASP A 46 4.53 -11.59 -6.60
N ALA A 47 5.55 -11.62 -5.74
CA ALA A 47 6.88 -11.10 -6.06
C ALA A 47 7.49 -11.73 -7.32
N LYS A 48 7.24 -13.03 -7.55
CA LYS A 48 7.85 -13.79 -8.65
C LYS A 48 7.25 -13.40 -9.99
N LEU A 49 5.94 -13.18 -10.05
CA LEU A 49 5.26 -12.71 -11.26
C LEU A 49 5.86 -11.39 -11.78
N PHE A 50 6.22 -10.48 -10.87
CA PHE A 50 6.79 -9.17 -11.19
C PHE A 50 8.33 -9.14 -11.21
N GLY A 51 9.00 -10.27 -10.99
CA GLY A 51 10.47 -10.35 -10.98
C GLY A 51 11.14 -9.59 -9.85
N LEU A 52 10.44 -9.38 -8.73
CA LEU A 52 10.90 -8.62 -7.57
C LEU A 52 11.45 -9.56 -6.49
N SER A 53 12.46 -9.08 -5.75
CA SER A 53 13.01 -9.84 -4.62
C SER A 53 12.11 -9.72 -3.38
N VAL A 54 12.13 -10.71 -2.50
CA VAL A 54 11.37 -10.66 -1.22
C VAL A 54 11.79 -9.45 -0.37
N ALA A 55 13.08 -9.10 -0.39
CA ALA A 55 13.59 -7.94 0.34
C ALA A 55 13.02 -6.62 -0.20
N GLU A 56 12.91 -6.49 -1.53
CA GLU A 56 12.32 -5.33 -2.16
C GLU A 56 10.82 -5.23 -1.87
N VAL A 57 10.08 -6.34 -1.96
CA VAL A 57 8.64 -6.39 -1.70
C VAL A 57 8.30 -6.01 -0.26
N LYS A 58 9.12 -6.42 0.72
CA LYS A 58 8.97 -5.95 2.12
C LYS A 58 9.09 -4.43 2.23
N GLY A 59 9.98 -3.85 1.43
CA GLY A 59 10.19 -2.41 1.28
C GLY A 59 9.00 -1.65 0.70
N MET A 60 8.20 -2.30 -0.14
CA MET A 60 7.19 -1.66 -0.96
C MET A 60 5.89 -1.35 -0.21
N ASP A 61 5.44 -0.10 -0.34
CA ASP A 61 4.12 0.35 0.07
C ASP A 61 3.06 -0.59 -0.53
N PRO A 62 2.10 -1.09 0.28
CA PRO A 62 1.01 -1.92 -0.23
C PRO A 62 0.27 -1.29 -1.42
N SER A 63 0.16 0.03 -1.48
CA SER A 63 -0.45 0.76 -2.60
C SER A 63 0.32 0.54 -3.91
N GLN A 64 1.66 0.50 -3.88
CA GLN A 64 2.47 0.16 -5.05
C GLN A 64 2.18 -1.27 -5.54
N ARG A 65 2.08 -2.21 -4.59
CA ARG A 65 1.81 -3.64 -4.85
C ARG A 65 0.41 -3.83 -5.48
N GLN A 66 -0.61 -3.20 -4.91
CA GLN A 66 -1.98 -3.26 -5.40
C GLN A 66 -2.14 -2.65 -6.80
N VAL A 67 -1.46 -1.54 -7.07
CA VAL A 67 -1.47 -0.90 -8.40
C VAL A 67 -0.86 -1.82 -9.45
N LEU A 68 0.23 -2.55 -9.13
CA LEU A 68 0.85 -3.53 -10.02
C LEU A 68 -0.11 -4.68 -10.36
N GLU A 69 -0.70 -5.33 -9.35
CA GLU A 69 -1.61 -6.47 -9.55
C GLU A 69 -2.89 -6.08 -10.28
N THR A 70 -3.50 -4.95 -9.89
CA THR A 70 -4.75 -4.47 -10.50
C THR A 70 -4.53 -4.08 -11.96
N THR A 71 -3.40 -3.44 -12.27
CA THR A 71 -3.07 -3.08 -13.66
C THR A 71 -2.81 -4.32 -14.49
N TYR A 72 -2.08 -5.30 -13.94
CA TYR A 72 -1.86 -6.58 -14.61
C TYR A 72 -3.18 -7.30 -14.91
N ASP A 73 -4.10 -7.42 -13.93
CA ASP A 73 -5.41 -8.05 -14.14
C ASP A 73 -6.22 -7.32 -15.21
N ALA A 74 -6.26 -5.98 -15.16
CA ALA A 74 -6.98 -5.18 -16.15
C ALA A 74 -6.42 -5.35 -17.58
N LEU A 75 -5.10 -5.33 -17.74
CA LEU A 75 -4.45 -5.56 -19.03
C LEU A 75 -4.68 -6.98 -19.53
N PHE A 76 -4.56 -7.98 -18.65
CA PHE A 76 -4.83 -9.37 -18.99
C PHE A 76 -6.28 -9.57 -19.45
N ARG A 77 -7.26 -9.02 -18.72
CA ARG A 77 -8.68 -9.12 -19.04
C ARG A 77 -9.09 -8.38 -20.30
N SER A 78 -8.37 -7.32 -20.67
CA SER A 78 -8.56 -6.64 -21.96
C SER A 78 -7.92 -7.37 -23.14
N GLY A 79 -7.22 -8.49 -22.91
CA GLY A 79 -6.54 -9.26 -23.94
C GLY A 79 -5.26 -8.61 -24.46
N MET A 80 -4.78 -7.56 -23.79
CA MET A 80 -3.53 -6.90 -24.12
C MET A 80 -2.35 -7.80 -23.80
N LYS A 81 -1.39 -7.90 -24.73
CA LYS A 81 -0.18 -8.68 -24.52
C LYS A 81 0.97 -7.76 -24.18
N LYS A 82 1.92 -8.22 -23.38
CA LYS A 82 3.15 -7.47 -23.11
C LYS A 82 3.82 -7.01 -24.41
N SER A 83 3.89 -7.89 -25.41
CA SER A 83 4.47 -7.58 -26.73
C SER A 83 3.78 -6.45 -27.49
N THR A 84 2.49 -6.20 -27.25
CA THR A 84 1.76 -5.10 -27.91
C THR A 84 1.91 -3.78 -27.17
N LEU A 85 2.30 -3.84 -25.89
CA LEU A 85 2.51 -2.67 -25.04
C LEU A 85 3.97 -2.21 -25.05
N THR A 86 4.92 -3.13 -25.17
CA THR A 86 6.35 -2.81 -25.26
C THR A 86 6.61 -1.90 -26.47
N ASN A 87 7.26 -0.76 -26.23
CA ASN A 87 7.53 0.29 -27.22
C ASN A 87 6.29 0.97 -27.82
N SER A 88 5.10 0.79 -27.23
CA SER A 88 3.91 1.54 -27.60
C SER A 88 3.92 2.93 -26.97
N SER A 89 3.15 3.87 -27.53
CA SER A 89 2.92 5.19 -26.93
C SER A 89 1.82 5.15 -25.86
N CYS A 90 1.87 4.15 -24.97
CA CYS A 90 0.92 4.02 -23.86
C CYS A 90 1.35 4.87 -22.66
N GLY A 91 0.44 5.70 -22.14
CA GLY A 91 0.67 6.50 -20.93
C GLY A 91 0.07 5.84 -19.70
N MET A 92 0.75 5.98 -18.56
CA MET A 92 0.26 5.51 -17.25
C MET A 92 0.00 6.71 -16.33
N TYR A 93 -1.19 6.77 -15.76
CA TYR A 93 -1.62 7.84 -14.87
C TYR A 93 -2.25 7.23 -13.62
N VAL A 94 -1.69 7.49 -12.45
CA VAL A 94 -2.13 6.92 -11.17
C VAL A 94 -2.34 8.04 -10.16
N GLY A 95 -3.52 8.11 -9.56
CA GLY A 95 -3.81 8.99 -8.43
C GLY A 95 -3.51 8.27 -7.11
N LEU A 96 -2.75 8.90 -6.22
CA LEU A 96 -2.39 8.35 -4.92
C LEU A 96 -2.60 9.41 -3.83
N GLY A 97 -3.05 8.94 -2.67
CA GLY A 97 -3.07 9.75 -1.45
C GLY A 97 -1.67 9.91 -0.85
N GLN A 98 -1.61 10.59 0.30
CA GLN A 98 -0.40 10.57 1.11
C GLN A 98 -0.13 9.16 1.59
N THR A 99 1.13 8.74 1.52
CA THR A 99 1.55 7.44 2.05
C THR A 99 2.02 7.60 3.49
N GLU A 100 1.40 6.82 4.36
CA GLU A 100 1.81 6.67 5.76
C GLU A 100 2.90 5.61 5.92
N TRP A 101 3.23 4.89 4.85
CA TRP A 101 4.19 3.78 4.85
C TRP A 101 5.61 4.20 5.27
N ASN A 102 5.95 5.47 5.04
CA ASN A 102 7.23 6.02 5.48
C ASN A 102 7.30 6.26 7.00
N TYR A 103 6.15 6.32 7.68
CA TYR A 103 6.01 6.55 9.12
C TYR A 103 5.70 5.29 9.92
N ALA A 104 5.23 4.23 9.25
CA ALA A 104 5.12 2.91 9.86
C ALA A 104 6.50 2.43 10.33
N GLU A 105 6.56 1.73 11.47
CA GLU A 105 7.82 1.22 12.02
C GLU A 105 8.56 0.39 10.97
N ARG A 106 9.65 0.95 10.46
CA ARG A 106 10.52 0.26 9.51
C ARG A 106 11.34 -0.75 10.30
N SER A 107 11.10 -2.04 10.07
CA SER A 107 12.05 -3.06 10.52
C SER A 107 13.45 -2.71 9.96
N ALA A 108 14.49 -2.84 10.78
CA ALA A 108 15.88 -2.55 10.38
C ALA A 108 16.33 -3.29 9.09
N ASP A 109 15.60 -4.35 8.71
CA ASP A 109 15.82 -5.19 7.53
C ASP A 109 15.32 -4.62 6.19
N MET A 110 14.72 -3.42 6.16
CA MET A 110 14.20 -2.81 4.91
C MET A 110 15.30 -2.37 3.92
N GLY A 111 16.54 -2.25 4.39
CA GLY A 111 17.73 -2.00 3.57
C GLY A 111 17.61 -0.80 2.62
N ILE A 112 18.25 -0.90 1.45
CA ILE A 112 18.33 0.15 0.43
C ILE A 112 16.99 0.45 -0.28
N PHE A 113 15.96 -0.38 -0.07
CA PHE A 113 14.68 -0.28 -0.78
C PHE A 113 13.68 0.67 -0.12
N GLY A 114 13.96 1.14 1.11
CA GLY A 114 13.06 2.05 1.84
C GLY A 114 12.80 3.39 1.13
N ALA A 115 13.74 3.87 0.31
CA ALA A 115 13.61 5.14 -0.41
C ALA A 115 12.66 5.05 -1.62
N THR A 116 12.66 3.92 -2.34
CA THR A 116 11.79 3.70 -3.51
C THR A 116 10.44 3.10 -3.13
N GLY A 117 10.39 2.36 -2.02
CA GLY A 117 9.21 1.66 -1.54
C GLY A 117 8.05 2.56 -1.14
N GLY A 118 8.29 3.82 -0.74
CA GLY A 118 7.26 4.78 -0.35
C GLY A 118 7.15 6.01 -1.25
N ALA A 119 7.76 6.01 -2.44
CA ALA A 119 7.70 7.15 -3.35
C ALA A 119 6.48 7.06 -4.29
N PRO A 120 5.55 8.04 -4.31
CA PRO A 120 4.35 7.97 -5.16
C PRO A 120 4.64 7.89 -6.66
N SER A 121 5.72 8.51 -7.14
CA SER A 121 6.14 8.47 -8.55
C SER A 121 6.54 7.06 -9.01
N ILE A 122 7.00 6.22 -8.07
CA ILE A 122 7.43 4.86 -8.37
C ILE A 122 6.25 3.95 -8.72
N CYS A 123 5.02 4.25 -8.28
CA CYS A 123 3.83 3.49 -8.70
C CYS A 123 3.65 3.49 -10.23
N ALA A 124 3.72 4.67 -10.86
CA ALA A 124 3.59 4.79 -12.32
C ALA A 124 4.88 4.35 -13.05
N GLY A 125 6.04 4.61 -12.44
CA GLY A 125 7.34 4.24 -13.00
C GLY A 125 7.54 2.73 -13.12
N ARG A 126 7.18 1.95 -12.08
CA ARG A 126 7.34 0.49 -12.07
C ARG A 126 6.46 -0.23 -13.09
N LEU A 127 5.32 0.34 -13.44
CA LEU A 127 4.43 -0.22 -14.46
C LEU A 127 4.92 0.07 -15.88
N SER A 128 5.60 1.20 -16.06
CA SER A 128 6.11 1.63 -17.37
C SER A 128 7.43 0.96 -17.76
N PHE A 129 8.14 0.35 -16.80
CA PHE A 129 9.46 -0.28 -16.97
C PHE A 129 9.36 -1.79 -17.22
#